data_AF-Q0FZV5-F1
#
_entry.id   AF-Q0FZV5-F1
#
_cell.length_a   1.000
_cell.length_b   1.000
_cell.length_c   1.000
_cell.angle_alpha   90.00
_cell.angle_beta   90.00
_cell.angle_gamma   90.00
#
_symmetry.space_group_name_H-M   'P 1'
#
loop_
_entity.id
_entity.type
_entity.pdbx_description
1 polymer ?
#
loop_
_entity_poly.entity_id
_entity_poly.type
_entity_poly.pdbx_seq_one_letter_code
_entity_poly.pdbx_strand_id
1 'polypeptide(L)'
;MLHHLCRRTTKRDEQVKPEEIKKLDAYLKRTFSSTDLSVRALPKQGDTAEVYKGDEFIGTLSKDTEEGELSYHLTVTILDIDLE
;
A
#
# COMPACT_ATOMS: atom_id res chain seq x y z
N MET A 1 36.31 -24.83 2.38
CA MET A 1 35.72 -24.61 1.03
C MET A 1 34.21 -24.58 1.22
N LEU A 2 33.60 -23.43 1.42
CA LEU A 2 33.14 -22.44 0.43
C LEU A 2 31.88 -22.88 -0.34
N HIS A 3 30.96 -21.90 -0.43
CA HIS A 3 29.74 -21.78 -1.26
C HIS A 3 28.42 -22.06 -0.52
N HIS A 4 27.80 -21.05 0.11
CA HIS A 4 26.95 -20.04 -0.55
C HIS A 4 25.94 -20.63 -1.54
N LEU A 5 24.76 -21.00 -1.03
CA LEU A 5 23.51 -21.03 -1.79
C LEU A 5 22.55 -20.10 -1.02
N CYS A 6 22.51 -18.81 -1.31
CA CYS A 6 21.89 -18.17 -2.49
C CYS A 6 20.37 -18.33 -2.51
N ARG A 7 19.69 -17.36 -1.87
CA ARG A 7 18.49 -16.63 -2.32
C ARG A 7 17.32 -17.44 -2.92
N ARG A 8 16.16 -17.37 -2.27
CA ARG A 8 14.96 -16.69 -2.81
C ARG A 8 13.80 -16.68 -1.79
N THR A 9 13.44 -15.46 -1.41
CA THR A 9 12.27 -15.07 -0.63
C THR A 9 10.96 -15.56 -1.27
N THR A 10 10.31 -16.52 -0.62
CA THR A 10 8.95 -16.98 -0.93
C THR A 10 7.93 -16.09 -0.20
N LYS A 11 7.63 -14.91 -0.75
CA LYS A 11 6.58 -13.97 -0.28
C LYS A 11 5.92 -13.27 -1.49
N ARG A 12 5.62 -14.03 -2.56
CA ARG A 12 5.12 -13.47 -3.83
C ARG A 12 3.60 -13.33 -3.94
N ASP A 13 2.82 -14.03 -3.12
CA ASP A 13 1.35 -14.03 -3.24
C ASP A 13 0.67 -13.00 -2.32
N GLU A 14 1.35 -12.65 -1.23
CA GLU A 14 0.85 -11.71 -0.22
C GLU A 14 1.20 -10.26 -0.52
N GLN A 15 1.83 -10.00 -1.67
CA GLN A 15 2.19 -8.65 -2.09
C GLN A 15 1.02 -7.93 -2.77
N VAL A 16 0.76 -6.67 -2.40
CA VAL A 16 -0.12 -5.77 -3.13
C VAL A 16 0.42 -5.63 -4.56
N LYS A 17 -0.30 -6.18 -5.53
CA LYS A 17 0.15 -6.19 -6.92
C LYS A 17 0.07 -4.77 -7.50
N PRO A 18 0.95 -4.40 -8.44
CA PRO A 18 0.92 -3.08 -9.06
C PRO A 18 -0.41 -2.75 -9.75
N GLU A 19 -1.16 -3.75 -10.21
CA GLU A 19 -2.50 -3.60 -10.76
C GLU A 19 -3.52 -3.18 -9.69
N GLU A 20 -3.39 -3.70 -8.48
CA GLU A 20 -4.26 -3.40 -7.34
C GLU A 20 -3.99 -1.98 -6.86
N ILE A 21 -2.71 -1.59 -6.76
CA ILE A 21 -2.30 -0.21 -6.44
C ILE A 21 -2.97 0.79 -7.39
N LYS A 22 -2.96 0.53 -8.71
CA LYS A 22 -3.61 1.40 -9.68
C LYS A 22 -5.13 1.51 -9.49
N LYS A 23 -5.79 0.40 -9.15
CA LYS A 23 -7.24 0.40 -8.85
C LYS A 23 -7.53 1.19 -7.58
N LEU A 24 -6.74 0.99 -6.53
CA LEU A 24 -6.86 1.70 -5.26
C LEU A 24 -6.60 3.20 -5.43
N ASP A 25 -5.54 3.56 -6.15
CA ASP A 25 -5.21 4.94 -6.50
C ASP A 25 -6.36 5.63 -7.23
N ALA A 26 -6.90 5.02 -8.28
CA ALA A 26 -8.04 5.55 -9.02
C ALA A 26 -9.31 5.63 -8.15
N TYR A 27 -9.55 4.64 -7.29
CA TYR A 27 -10.67 4.63 -6.36
C TYR A 27 -10.57 5.77 -5.34
N LEU A 28 -9.40 5.94 -4.70
CA LEU A 28 -9.16 6.99 -3.72
C LEU A 28 -9.28 8.38 -4.37
N LYS A 29 -8.71 8.58 -5.56
CA LYS A 29 -8.86 9.83 -6.32
C LYS A 29 -10.34 10.16 -6.59
N ARG A 30 -11.14 9.16 -6.92
CA ARG A 30 -12.59 9.34 -7.13
C ARG A 30 -13.35 9.61 -5.84
N THR A 31 -13.03 8.89 -4.76
CA THR A 31 -13.70 9.00 -3.47
C THR A 31 -13.42 10.33 -2.78
N PHE A 32 -12.16 10.77 -2.78
CA PHE A 32 -11.75 12.04 -2.16
C PHE A 32 -11.85 13.24 -3.10
N SER A 33 -12.28 13.03 -4.36
CA SER A 33 -12.32 14.07 -5.42
C SER A 33 -11.01 14.88 -5.52
N SER A 34 -9.89 14.23 -5.20
CA SER A 34 -8.57 14.86 -5.05
C SER A 34 -7.58 14.10 -5.94
N THR A 35 -6.95 14.81 -6.87
CA THR A 35 -6.03 14.18 -7.85
C THR A 35 -4.65 13.91 -7.26
N ASP A 36 -4.33 14.57 -6.15
CA ASP A 36 -3.02 14.53 -5.52
C ASP A 36 -2.77 13.25 -4.71
N LEU A 37 -3.75 12.35 -4.59
CA LEU A 37 -3.53 11.08 -3.90
C LEU A 37 -2.65 10.13 -4.73
N SER A 38 -1.77 9.40 -4.06
CA SER A 38 -0.85 8.44 -4.66
C SER A 38 -0.63 7.25 -3.73
N VAL A 39 -0.91 6.04 -4.20
CA VAL A 39 -0.64 4.81 -3.45
C VAL A 39 0.69 4.20 -3.90
N ARG A 40 1.55 3.86 -2.96
CA ARG A 40 2.87 3.24 -3.20
C ARG A 40 3.00 1.97 -2.37
N ALA A 41 3.19 0.81 -3.00
CA ALA A 41 3.46 -0.41 -2.24
C ALA A 41 4.89 -0.45 -1.73
N LEU A 42 5.07 -0.99 -0.53
CA LEU A 42 6.38 -1.19 0.06
C LEU A 42 7.00 -2.47 -0.51
N PRO A 43 8.20 -2.41 -1.12
CA PRO A 43 8.86 -3.61 -1.63
C PRO A 43 9.31 -4.57 -0.51
N LYS A 44 9.36 -4.10 0.74
CA LYS A 44 9.77 -4.88 1.93
C LYS A 44 8.61 -5.45 2.74
N GLN A 45 7.47 -4.77 2.78
CA GLN A 45 6.24 -5.24 3.42
C GLN A 45 5.22 -5.42 2.31
N GLY A 46 5.24 -6.60 1.69
CA GLY A 46 4.45 -6.83 0.49
C GLY A 46 2.97 -6.60 0.71
N ASP A 47 2.51 -6.84 1.93
CA ASP A 47 1.11 -6.87 2.34
C ASP A 47 0.57 -5.45 2.62
N THR A 48 1.45 -4.43 2.66
CA THR A 48 1.13 -3.04 3.00
C THR A 48 1.62 -2.05 1.93
N ALA A 49 0.82 -1.03 1.69
CA ALA A 49 1.10 0.12 0.87
C ALA A 49 0.99 1.41 1.68
N GLU A 50 1.68 2.45 1.25
CA GLU A 50 1.64 3.78 1.81
C GLU A 50 0.78 4.68 0.90
N VAL A 51 -0.02 5.54 1.50
CA VAL A 51 -0.86 6.51 0.80
C VAL A 51 -0.31 7.90 1.05
N TYR A 52 -0.04 8.59 -0.05
CA TYR A 52 0.49 9.94 -0.07
C TYR A 52 -0.54 10.89 -0.69
N LYS A 53 -0.50 12.15 -0.28
CA LYS A 53 -1.15 13.29 -0.91
C LYS A 53 -0.05 14.25 -1.38
N GLY A 54 0.30 14.20 -2.67
CA GLY A 54 1.48 14.87 -3.20
C GLY A 54 2.77 14.28 -2.62
N ASP A 55 3.44 15.06 -1.79
CA ASP A 55 4.65 14.66 -1.06
C ASP A 55 4.39 14.34 0.42
N GLU A 56 3.13 14.44 0.87
CA GLU A 56 2.74 14.25 2.26
C GLU A 56 2.19 12.84 2.51
N PHE A 57 2.67 12.17 3.56
CA PHE A 57 2.16 10.87 3.96
C PHE A 57 0.88 11.04 4.79
N ILE A 58 -0.22 10.47 4.33
CA ILE A 58 -1.51 10.59 5.01
C ILE A 58 -1.95 9.29 5.69
N GLY A 59 -1.37 8.15 5.29
CA GLY A 59 -1.81 6.88 5.86
C GLY A 59 -1.21 5.64 5.22
N THR A 60 -1.54 4.50 5.80
CA THR A 60 -1.17 3.17 5.30
C THR A 60 -2.41 2.43 4.81
N LEU A 61 -2.21 1.58 3.81
CA LEU A 61 -3.20 0.66 3.29
C LEU A 61 -2.67 -0.76 3.41
N SER A 62 -3.38 -1.62 4.13
CA SER A 62 -3.05 -3.03 4.26
C SER A 62 -4.03 -3.85 3.44
N LYS A 63 -3.50 -4.79 2.66
CA LYS A 63 -4.32 -5.80 2.00
C LYS A 63 -4.55 -6.93 3.00
N ASP A 64 -5.81 -7.29 3.17
CA ASP A 64 -6.22 -8.45 3.94
C ASP A 64 -6.96 -9.42 3.02
N THR A 65 -6.73 -10.72 3.20
CA THR A 65 -7.35 -11.75 2.37
C THR A 65 -7.90 -12.85 3.30
N GLU A 66 -8.93 -12.52 4.06
CA GLU A 66 -9.65 -13.47 4.91
C GLU A 66 -10.70 -14.24 4.09
N GLU A 67 -10.73 -15.57 4.25
CA GLU A 67 -11.77 -16.47 3.71
C GLU A 67 -12.10 -16.34 2.20
N GLY A 68 -11.16 -15.87 1.39
CA GLY A 68 -11.33 -15.71 -0.06
C GLY A 68 -11.94 -14.37 -0.48
N GLU A 69 -12.18 -13.46 0.47
CA GLU A 69 -12.60 -12.09 0.22
C GLU A 69 -11.39 -11.14 0.28
N LEU A 70 -11.15 -10.42 -0.81
CA LEU A 70 -10.06 -9.44 -0.87
C LEU A 70 -10.54 -8.13 -0.25
N SER A 71 -10.04 -7.83 0.93
CA SER A 71 -10.35 -6.62 1.68
C SER A 71 -9.16 -5.67 1.73
N TYR A 72 -9.44 -4.37 1.75
CA TYR A 72 -8.43 -3.33 1.87
C TYR A 72 -8.70 -2.49 3.10
N HIS A 73 -7.75 -2.46 4.01
CA HIS A 73 -7.82 -1.68 5.22
C HIS A 73 -7.01 -0.40 5.06
N LEU A 74 -7.69 0.75 4.99
CA LEU A 74 -7.04 2.06 4.94
C LEU A 74 -7.03 2.67 6.35
N THR A 75 -5.86 3.04 6.83
CA THR A 75 -5.67 3.79 8.08
C THR A 75 -5.09 5.15 7.74
N VAL A 76 -5.89 6.20 7.93
CA VAL A 76 -5.48 7.59 7.74
C VAL A 76 -5.18 8.19 9.09
N THR A 77 -4.06 8.89 9.20
CA THR A 77 -3.69 9.64 10.40
C THR A 77 -3.72 11.12 10.05
N ILE A 78 -4.55 11.89 10.76
CA ILE A 78 -4.63 13.34 10.62
C ILE A 78 -3.97 13.93 11.86
N LEU A 79 -3.00 14.83 11.65
CA LEU A 79 -2.35 15.55 12.74
C LEU A 79 -3.03 16.91 12.94
N ASP A 80 -2.93 17.44 14.16
CA ASP A 80 -3.46 18.76 14.50
C ASP A 80 -2.87 19.86 13.61
N ILE A 81 -1.58 19.75 13.25
CA ILE A 81 -0.86 20.67 12.36
C ILE A 81 -1.41 20.71 10.92
N ASP A 82 -2.15 19.67 10.48
CA ASP A 82 -2.76 19.59 9.16
C ASP A 82 -4.18 20.19 9.13
N LEU A 83 -4.72 20.55 10.30
CA LEU A 83 -6.07 21.10 10.47
C LEU A 83 -6.10 22.64 10.56
N GLU A 84 -4.93 23.30 10.57
CA GLU A 84 -4.77 24.76 10.63
C GLU A 84 -4.92 25.47 9.28
#